data_AF-A0A084JLH1-F1
#
_entry.id   AF-A0A084JLH1-F1
#
_cell.length_a   1.000
_cell.length_b   1.000
_cell.length_c   1.000
_cell.angle_alpha   90.00
_cell.angle_beta   90.00
_cell.angle_gamma   90.00
#
_symmetry.space_group_name_H-M   'P 1'
#
loop_
_entity.id
_entity.type
_entity.pdbx_description
1 polymer ?
#
loop_
_entity_poly.entity_id
_entity_poly.type
_entity_poly.pdbx_seq_one_letter_code
_entity_poly.pdbx_strand_id
1 'polypeptide(L)'
;MEKELQYDFIEVKEVSDAALLPLDSQTPQMLYFLNEGGSVFYDYITCRKVGKFYAFTQAIIPPSQWEKDKQQIANIILSAKERNHS
;
A
#
# COMPACT_ATOMS: atom_id res chain seq x y z
N MET A 1 26.47 12.63 21.98
CA MET A 1 25.46 13.37 21.21
C MET A 1 24.81 12.35 20.29
N GLU A 2 23.79 11.67 20.81
CA GLU A 2 22.95 10.78 20.02
C GLU A 2 22.07 11.68 19.14
N LYS A 3 22.14 11.49 17.82
CA LYS A 3 21.18 12.11 16.91
C LYS A 3 19.85 11.41 17.17
N GLU A 4 18.88 12.14 17.73
CA GLU A 4 17.48 11.71 17.65
C GLU A 4 17.15 11.50 16.17
N LEU A 5 16.72 10.29 15.83
CA LEU A 5 16.07 10.01 14.57
C LEU A 5 14.78 10.83 14.57
N GLN A 6 14.82 12.01 13.97
CA GLN A 6 13.63 12.79 13.69
C GLN A 6 12.85 11.98 12.64
N TYR A 7 11.88 11.19 13.09
CA TYR A 7 11.00 10.47 12.18
C TYR A 7 10.17 11.51 11.44
N ASP A 8 10.28 11.57 10.11
CA ASP A 8 9.50 12.47 9.25
C ASP A 8 7.97 12.19 9.30
N PHE A 9 7.59 11.05 9.87
CA PHE A 9 6.21 10.59 10.01
C PHE A 9 5.67 10.91 11.39
N ILE A 10 4.65 11.78 11.44
CA ILE A 10 4.12 12.32 12.68
C ILE A 10 3.05 11.39 13.28
N GLU A 11 2.32 10.66 12.43
CA GLU A 11 1.27 9.74 12.87
C GLU A 11 0.98 8.69 11.77
N VAL A 12 0.81 7.43 12.18
CA VAL A 12 0.35 6.32 11.33
C VAL A 12 -0.87 5.67 12.00
N LYS A 13 -2.01 5.63 11.31
CA LYS A 13 -3.26 5.07 11.86
C LYS A 13 -4.00 4.24 10.82
N GLU A 14 -4.48 3.07 11.20
CA GLU A 14 -5.28 2.22 10.30
C GLU A 14 -6.56 2.92 9.83
N VAL A 15 -6.87 2.79 8.54
CA VAL A 15 -8.13 3.23 7.92
C VAL A 15 -9.10 2.06 7.89
N SER A 16 -10.13 2.06 8.74
CA SER A 16 -11.08 0.95 8.86
C SER A 16 -12.41 1.19 8.15
N ASP A 17 -12.69 2.41 7.73
CA ASP A 17 -13.95 2.85 7.11
C ASP A 17 -13.88 2.96 5.57
N ALA A 18 -12.68 2.86 4.99
CA ALA A 18 -12.48 2.86 3.54
C ALA A 18 -12.54 1.44 2.96
N ALA A 19 -13.21 1.28 1.82
CA ALA A 19 -13.18 0.03 1.08
C ALA A 19 -11.76 -0.23 0.52
N LEU A 20 -11.17 -1.36 0.90
CA LEU A 20 -9.90 -1.84 0.38
C LEU A 20 -10.01 -2.32 -1.08
N LEU A 21 -8.88 -2.63 -1.71
CA LEU A 21 -8.85 -3.06 -3.10
C LEU A 21 -9.57 -4.42 -3.27
N PRO A 22 -10.28 -4.64 -4.40
CA PRO A 22 -10.95 -5.91 -4.69
C PRO A 22 -9.93 -6.97 -5.15
N LEU A 23 -9.09 -7.44 -4.22
CA LEU A 23 -8.07 -8.46 -4.47
C LEU A 23 -8.58 -9.87 -4.12
N ASP A 24 -7.80 -10.89 -4.51
CA ASP A 24 -8.07 -12.27 -4.08
C ASP A 24 -7.89 -12.44 -2.56
N SER A 25 -8.54 -13.45 -1.98
CA SER A 25 -8.51 -13.70 -0.53
C SER A 25 -7.13 -14.11 0.02
N GLN A 26 -6.16 -14.37 -0.85
CA GLN A 26 -4.80 -14.76 -0.48
C GLN A 26 -3.82 -13.59 -0.48
N THR A 27 -4.32 -12.37 -0.74
CA THR A 27 -3.52 -11.16 -0.84
C THR A 27 -3.83 -10.24 0.35
N PRO A 28 -3.14 -10.42 1.49
CA PRO A 28 -3.30 -9.51 2.64
C PRO A 28 -2.96 -8.08 2.23
N GLN A 29 -3.73 -7.14 2.75
CA GLN A 29 -3.63 -5.73 2.43
C GLN A 29 -4.05 -4.89 3.64
N MET A 30 -3.52 -3.69 3.72
CA MET A 30 -3.82 -2.72 4.78
C MET A 30 -3.70 -1.31 4.24
N LEU A 31 -4.47 -0.40 4.84
CA LEU A 31 -4.48 1.02 4.49
C LEU A 31 -4.26 1.83 5.76
N TYR A 32 -3.33 2.77 5.72
CA TYR A 32 -3.02 3.66 6.83
C TYR A 32 -3.21 5.12 6.43
N PHE A 33 -3.65 5.97 7.35
CA PHE A 33 -3.35 7.39 7.31
C PHE A 33 -1.88 7.60 7.63
N LEU A 34 -1.24 8.46 6.86
CA LEU A 34 0.13 8.91 7.05
C LEU A 34 0.12 10.45 7.09
N ASN A 35 0.66 11.04 8.16
CA ASN A 35 0.86 12.49 8.24
C ASN A 35 2.34 12.84 8.08
N GLU A 36 2.67 13.55 7.01
CA GLU A 36 4.03 13.96 6.65
C GLU A 36 4.02 15.47 6.37
N GLY A 37 4.77 16.24 7.17
CA GLY A 37 4.90 17.69 6.97
C GLY A 37 3.58 18.47 7.00
N GLY A 38 2.56 17.97 7.71
CA GLY A 38 1.22 18.57 7.77
C GLY A 38 0.30 18.19 6.61
N SER A 39 0.75 17.33 5.70
CA SER A 39 -0.07 16.74 4.63
C SER A 39 -0.51 15.33 5.00
N VAL A 40 -1.75 14.98 4.65
CA VAL A 40 -2.33 13.66 4.93
C VAL A 40 -2.35 12.82 3.66
N PHE A 41 -1.81 11.62 3.77
CA PHE A 41 -1.81 10.60 2.73
C PHE A 41 -2.46 9.31 3.22
N TYR A 42 -2.91 8.50 2.28
CA TYR A 42 -3.07 7.08 2.48
C TYR A 42 -1.78 6.35 2.11
N ASP A 43 -1.31 5.48 2.98
CA ASP A 43 -0.28 4.50 2.70
C ASP A 43 -0.93 3.12 2.59
N TYR A 44 -1.03 2.63 1.35
CA TYR A 44 -1.58 1.33 1.03
C TYR A 44 -0.46 0.31 0.89
N ILE A 45 -0.57 -0.80 1.61
CA ILE A 45 0.43 -1.87 1.60
C ILE A 45 -0.25 -3.21 1.32
N THR A 46 0.37 -4.02 0.46
CA THR A 46 -0.04 -5.42 0.25
C THR A 46 1.14 -6.33 -0.05
N CYS A 47 0.97 -7.62 0.23
CA CYS A 47 1.92 -8.66 -0.11
C CYS A 47 1.17 -9.84 -0.74
N ARG A 48 1.60 -10.25 -1.94
CA ARG A 48 1.01 -11.35 -2.69
C ARG A 48 2.07 -12.39 -3.04
N LYS A 49 1.77 -13.68 -2.89
CA LYS A 49 2.66 -14.74 -3.37
C LYS A 49 2.53 -14.89 -4.89
N VAL A 50 3.65 -14.88 -5.59
CA VAL A 50 3.74 -15.02 -7.06
C VAL A 50 4.79 -16.08 -7.37
N GLY A 51 4.33 -17.30 -7.67
CA GLY A 51 5.23 -18.45 -7.85
C GLY A 51 6.02 -18.76 -6.59
N LYS A 52 7.35 -18.72 -6.70
CA LYS A 52 8.29 -18.88 -5.56
C LYS A 52 8.61 -17.57 -4.82
N PHE A 53 8.10 -16.44 -5.28
CA PHE A 53 8.43 -15.12 -4.74
C PHE A 53 7.23 -14.47 -4.04
N TYR A 54 7.50 -13.41 -3.30
CA TYR A 54 6.49 -12.52 -2.73
C TYR A 54 6.62 -11.15 -3.38
N ALA A 55 5.52 -10.63 -3.93
CA ALA A 55 5.42 -9.30 -4.48
C ALA A 55 4.85 -8.36 -3.41
N PHE A 56 5.71 -7.45 -2.92
CA PHE A 56 5.31 -6.35 -2.05
C PHE A 56 4.91 -5.15 -2.91
N THR A 57 3.77 -4.53 -2.59
CA THR A 57 3.33 -3.28 -3.22
C THR A 57 3.04 -2.26 -2.13
N GLN A 58 3.56 -1.05 -2.30
CA GLN A 58 3.25 0.11 -1.50
C GLN A 58 2.81 1.24 -2.41
N ALA A 59 1.74 1.95 -2.04
CA ALA A 59 1.28 3.14 -2.75
C ALA A 59 0.93 4.23 -1.73
N ILE A 60 1.58 5.39 -1.86
CA ILE A 60 1.31 6.59 -1.06
C ILE A 60 0.48 7.54 -1.92
N ILE A 61 -0.74 7.84 -1.49
CA ILE A 61 -1.76 8.46 -2.34
C ILE A 61 -2.56 9.47 -1.51
N PRO A 62 -2.87 10.69 -2.02
CA PRO A 62 -3.81 11.57 -1.36
C PRO A 62 -5.18 10.88 -1.16
N PRO A 63 -5.85 11.03 0.01
CA PRO A 63 -7.16 10.41 0.25
C PRO A 63 -8.22 10.75 -0.80
N SER A 64 -8.15 11.97 -1.35
CA SER A 64 -9.06 12.45 -2.41
C SER A 64 -8.94 11.70 -3.74
N GLN A 65 -7.85 10.96 -3.94
CA GLN A 65 -7.55 10.23 -5.16
C GLN A 65 -7.73 8.71 -4.98
N TRP A 66 -7.86 8.21 -3.75
CA TRP A 66 -8.02 6.80 -3.42
C TRP A 66 -9.05 6.08 -4.28
N GLU A 67 -10.27 6.62 -4.34
CA GLU A 67 -11.39 5.99 -5.05
C GLU A 67 -11.16 5.90 -6.55
N LYS A 68 -10.40 6.83 -7.13
CA LYS A 68 -10.06 6.86 -8.56
C LYS A 68 -8.94 5.87 -8.90
N ASP A 69 -7.95 5.77 -8.02
CA ASP A 69 -6.71 5.04 -8.30
C ASP A 69 -6.79 3.57 -7.88
N LYS A 70 -7.67 3.21 -6.91
CA LYS A 70 -7.74 1.87 -6.34
C LYS A 70 -7.90 0.77 -7.39
N GLN A 71 -8.68 1.00 -8.46
CA GLN A 71 -8.89 0.00 -9.50
C GLN A 71 -7.65 -0.21 -10.37
N GLN A 72 -6.94 0.86 -10.69
CA GLN A 72 -5.69 0.77 -11.45
C GLN A 72 -4.61 0.05 -10.62
N ILE A 73 -4.50 0.37 -9.34
CA ILE A 73 -3.56 -0.28 -8.42
C ILE A 73 -3.87 -1.77 -8.30
N ALA A 74 -5.16 -2.13 -8.14
CA ALA A 74 -5.59 -3.53 -8.12
C ALA A 74 -5.21 -4.28 -9.40
N ASN A 75 -5.41 -3.67 -10.57
CA ASN A 75 -5.04 -4.27 -11.84
C ASN A 75 -3.53 -4.54 -11.94
N ILE A 76 -2.70 -3.61 -11.46
CA ILE A 76 -1.24 -3.79 -11.43
C ILE A 76 -0.87 -4.99 -10.54
N ILE A 77 -1.39 -5.05 -9.31
CA ILE A 77 -1.11 -6.13 -8.36
C ILE A 77 -1.55 -7.50 -8.91
N LEU A 78 -2.75 -7.57 -9.48
CA LEU A 78 -3.30 -8.80 -10.05
C LEU A 78 -2.57 -9.23 -11.32
N SER A 79 -1.99 -8.30 -12.08
CA SER A 79 -1.19 -8.58 -13.28
C SER A 79 0.17 -9.22 -12.98
N ALA A 80 0.65 -9.13 -11.73
CA ALA A 80 1.89 -9.75 -11.31
C ALA A 80 1.83 -11.27 -11.51
N LYS A 81 2.78 -11.79 -12.27
CA LYS A 81 2.88 -13.21 -12.64
C LYS A 81 4.33 -13.66 -12.61
N GLU A 82 4.55 -14.92 -12.28
CA GLU A 82 5.87 -15.53 -12.40
C GLU A 82 6.31 -15.46 -13.87
N ARG A 83 7.49 -14.91 -14.15
CA ARG A 83 8.08 -15.07 -15.48
C ARG A 83 8.55 -16.51 -15.57
N ASN A 84 7.92 -17.29 -16.45
CA ASN A 84 8.47 -18.57 -16.86
C ASN A 84 9.82 -18.30 -17.53
N HIS A 85 10.91 -18.61 -16.84
CA HIS A 85 12.21 -18.77 -17.48
C HIS A 85 12.19 -20.16 -18.11
N SER A 86 11.72 -20.22 -19.37
CA SER A 86 11.83 -21.39 -20.24
C SER A 86 13.29 -21.69 -20.55
#